data_AF-A0A1H2JXE5-F1
#
_entry.id   AF-A0A1H2JXE5-F1
#
_cell.length_a   1.000
_cell.length_b   1.000
_cell.length_c   1.000
_cell.angle_alpha   90.00
_cell.angle_beta   90.00
_cell.angle_gamma   90.00
#
_symmetry.space_group_name_H-M   'P 1'
#
loop_
_entity.id
_entity.type
_entity.pdbx_description
1 polymer ?
#
loop_
_entity_poly.entity_id
_entity_poly.type
_entity_poly.pdbx_seq_one_letter_code
_entity_poly.pdbx_strand_id
1 'polypeptide(L)'
;MSVTADTFRSVFRRYATGVVVITASAAGRPAGLTATSLASVSLDPPLLSFAVSESASAWPAFAAAGSVVVNFLDADQHHIATRFATSGIDRFAAPTAWSRLASGEPVLDDAPSHLRAQVTHRLPVGDHVIVVARVIDAAVTAAPATAPLVYHAGAYSTVAPASAAGEFGDAGRTVRRVEPEAHPLENGPPARDVAGRIEPEPQPPGPGGRPGPDRERAHRPGAVAAAASGAVHHDQ
;
A
#
# COMPACT_ATOMS: atom_id res chain seq x y z
N MET A 1 -26.66 -12.21 -19.41
CA MET A 1 -27.29 -11.01 -18.82
C MET A 1 -26.19 -10.18 -18.17
N SER A 2 -26.04 -8.92 -18.56
CA SER A 2 -25.12 -7.99 -17.91
C SER A 2 -25.76 -7.39 -16.66
N VAL A 3 -24.95 -7.06 -15.65
CA VAL A 3 -25.40 -6.41 -14.41
C VAL A 3 -25.67 -4.92 -14.70
N THR A 4 -26.83 -4.39 -14.27
CA THR A 4 -27.12 -2.96 -14.40
C THR A 4 -26.46 -2.15 -13.28
N ALA A 5 -26.18 -0.87 -13.55
CA ALA A 5 -25.58 0.03 -12.56
C ALA A 5 -26.42 0.16 -11.28
N ASP A 6 -27.76 0.18 -11.40
CA ASP A 6 -28.66 0.24 -10.25
C ASP A 6 -28.60 -1.03 -9.39
N THR A 7 -28.52 -2.21 -10.03
CA THR A 7 -28.36 -3.48 -9.32
C THR A 7 -27.03 -3.51 -8.58
N PHE A 8 -25.94 -3.13 -9.27
CA PHE A 8 -24.62 -3.05 -8.68
C PHE A 8 -24.59 -2.11 -7.47
N ARG A 9 -25.12 -0.89 -7.61
CA ARG A 9 -25.20 0.10 -6.53
C ARG A 9 -26.06 -0.39 -5.37
N SER A 10 -27.18 -1.06 -5.65
CA SER A 10 -28.07 -1.59 -4.61
C SER A 10 -27.42 -2.68 -3.78
N VAL A 11 -26.58 -3.54 -4.39
CA VAL A 11 -25.77 -4.53 -3.67
C VAL A 11 -24.72 -3.83 -2.81
N PHE A 12 -23.96 -2.90 -3.38
CA PHE A 12 -22.90 -2.18 -2.64
C PHE A 12 -23.43 -1.28 -1.52
N ARG A 13 -24.68 -0.80 -1.60
CA ARG A 13 -25.32 -0.07 -0.48
C ARG A 13 -25.41 -0.90 0.80
N ARG A 14 -25.41 -2.24 0.71
CA ARG A 14 -25.45 -3.17 1.85
C ARG A 14 -24.06 -3.49 2.41
N TYR A 15 -23.00 -3.04 1.74
CA TYR A 15 -21.62 -3.26 2.20
C TYR A 15 -21.16 -2.04 2.99
N ALA A 16 -20.97 -2.22 4.30
CA ALA A 16 -20.45 -1.18 5.18
C ALA A 16 -18.93 -1.04 4.99
N THR A 17 -18.44 0.20 4.98
CA THR A 17 -17.02 0.51 4.79
C THR A 17 -16.57 1.54 5.80
N GLY A 18 -15.31 1.45 6.25
CA GLY A 18 -14.68 2.55 6.98
C GLY A 18 -14.49 3.76 6.06
N VAL A 19 -14.43 4.94 6.66
CA VAL A 19 -14.21 6.20 5.94
C VAL A 19 -12.85 6.76 6.28
N VAL A 20 -12.07 7.10 5.26
CA VAL A 20 -10.80 7.79 5.40
C VAL A 20 -10.75 9.03 4.54
N VAL A 21 -9.90 9.98 4.91
CA VAL A 21 -9.46 11.05 4.02
C VAL A 21 -8.04 10.77 3.60
N ILE A 22 -7.82 10.64 2.30
CA ILE A 22 -6.49 10.46 1.73
C ILE A 22 -6.02 11.81 1.23
N THR A 23 -4.83 12.20 1.65
CA THR A 23 -4.20 13.47 1.30
C THR A 23 -2.91 13.23 0.53
N ALA A 24 -2.60 14.15 -0.37
CA ALA A 24 -1.43 14.13 -1.23
C ALA A 24 -0.94 15.56 -1.45
N SER A 25 0.30 15.69 -1.91
CA SER A 25 0.89 16.97 -2.29
C SER A 25 1.31 16.92 -3.75
N ALA A 26 0.96 17.95 -4.52
CA ALA A 26 1.45 18.12 -5.88
C ALA A 26 1.97 19.55 -6.06
N ALA A 27 3.25 19.68 -6.41
CA ALA A 27 3.94 20.97 -6.50
C ALA A 27 3.74 21.84 -5.24
N GLY A 28 3.79 21.21 -4.06
CA GLY A 28 3.59 21.89 -2.77
C GLY A 28 2.14 22.26 -2.44
N ARG A 29 1.17 22.07 -3.34
CA ARG A 29 -0.24 22.33 -3.05
C ARG A 29 -0.92 21.10 -2.45
N PRO A 30 -1.71 21.26 -1.36
CA PRO A 30 -2.41 20.15 -0.76
C PRO A 30 -3.59 19.72 -1.64
N ALA A 31 -3.78 18.42 -1.73
CA ALA A 31 -4.96 17.80 -2.31
C ALA A 31 -5.42 16.67 -1.39
N GLY A 32 -6.70 16.36 -1.43
CA GLY A 32 -7.22 15.25 -0.65
C GLY A 32 -8.63 14.89 -1.07
N LEU A 33 -9.03 13.68 -0.76
CA LEU A 33 -10.35 13.14 -1.07
C LEU A 33 -10.80 12.18 0.01
N THR A 34 -12.11 12.08 0.18
CA THR A 34 -12.72 11.02 1.00
C THR A 34 -12.76 9.73 0.21
N ALA A 35 -12.32 8.63 0.83
CA ALA A 35 -12.35 7.30 0.24
C ALA A 35 -12.99 6.29 1.20
N THR A 36 -13.74 5.36 0.61
CA THR A 36 -14.31 4.18 1.27
C THR A 36 -13.77 2.87 0.66
N SER A 37 -12.86 2.98 -0.31
CA SER A 37 -12.24 1.86 -1.03
C SER A 37 -10.91 1.43 -0.42
N LEU A 38 -10.55 1.93 0.76
CA LEU A 38 -9.26 1.60 1.39
C LEU A 38 -9.25 0.11 1.75
N ALA A 39 -8.18 -0.58 1.37
CA ALA A 39 -7.94 -1.97 1.74
C ALA A 39 -6.49 -2.20 2.17
N SER A 40 -6.30 -3.06 3.16
CA SER A 40 -4.99 -3.66 3.45
C SER A 40 -4.71 -4.75 2.42
N VAL A 41 -3.51 -4.74 1.84
CA VAL A 41 -3.10 -5.65 0.75
C VAL A 41 -2.06 -6.66 1.21
N SER A 42 -1.08 -6.21 2.00
CA SER A 42 -0.04 -7.08 2.54
C SER A 42 0.44 -6.56 3.89
N LEU A 43 0.91 -7.48 4.74
CA LEU A 43 1.59 -7.14 6.00
C LEU A 43 3.12 -7.08 5.84
N ASP A 44 3.69 -7.87 4.92
CA ASP A 44 5.13 -7.88 4.64
C ASP A 44 5.40 -7.95 3.11
N PRO A 45 5.85 -6.85 2.47
CA PRO A 45 5.93 -5.50 3.04
C PRO A 45 4.53 -4.94 3.33
N PRO A 46 4.37 -3.96 4.23
CA PRO A 46 3.07 -3.39 4.56
C PRO A 46 2.54 -2.57 3.37
N LEU A 47 1.47 -3.05 2.73
CA LEU A 47 0.87 -2.46 1.54
C LEU A 47 -0.61 -2.17 1.78
N LEU A 48 -1.07 -1.04 1.26
CA LEU A 48 -2.48 -0.68 1.17
C LEU A 48 -2.86 -0.33 -0.28
N SER A 49 -4.15 -0.35 -0.58
CA SER A 49 -4.69 0.15 -1.83
C SER A 49 -5.93 1.01 -1.62
N PHE A 50 -6.19 1.89 -2.60
CA PHE A 50 -7.41 2.66 -2.70
C PHE A 50 -7.66 3.01 -4.17
N ALA A 51 -8.93 3.27 -4.54
CA ALA A 51 -9.30 3.67 -5.87
C ALA A 51 -9.57 5.18 -5.91
N VAL A 52 -9.18 5.83 -7.00
CA VAL A 52 -9.48 7.24 -7.28
C VAL A 52 -10.11 7.34 -8.66
N SER A 53 -11.25 8.01 -8.79
CA SER A 53 -11.82 8.27 -10.11
C SER A 53 -10.91 9.23 -10.89
N GLU A 54 -10.69 8.95 -12.18
CA GLU A 54 -9.94 9.86 -13.05
C GLU A 54 -10.64 11.22 -13.24
N SER A 55 -11.96 11.26 -13.02
CA SER A 55 -12.76 12.48 -13.06
C SER A 55 -12.69 13.32 -11.77
N ALA A 56 -12.09 12.80 -10.70
CA ALA A 56 -12.01 13.51 -9.43
C ALA A 56 -11.12 14.74 -9.56
N SER A 57 -11.53 15.88 -9.01
CA SER A 57 -10.72 17.12 -9.01
C SER A 57 -9.37 16.97 -8.31
N ALA A 58 -9.23 15.98 -7.42
CA ALA A 58 -7.97 15.66 -6.76
C ALA A 58 -7.05 14.76 -7.60
N TRP A 59 -7.58 14.07 -8.63
CA TRP A 59 -6.82 13.09 -9.42
C TRP A 59 -5.49 13.63 -9.96
N PRO A 60 -5.40 14.85 -10.54
CA PRO A 60 -4.12 15.37 -11.04
C PRO A 60 -3.02 15.40 -9.97
N ALA A 61 -3.38 15.66 -8.70
CA ALA A 61 -2.42 15.63 -7.62
C ALA A 61 -1.99 14.21 -7.25
N PHE A 62 -2.94 13.27 -7.19
CA PHE A 62 -2.66 11.85 -6.91
C PHE A 62 -1.90 11.16 -8.04
N ALA A 63 -2.10 11.56 -9.29
CA ALA A 63 -1.35 11.09 -10.44
C ALA A 63 0.14 11.44 -10.33
N ALA A 64 0.45 12.63 -9.80
CA ALA A 64 1.82 13.13 -9.67
C ALA A 64 2.51 12.81 -8.32
N ALA A 65 1.74 12.57 -7.25
CA ALA A 65 2.30 12.44 -5.91
C ALA A 65 3.15 11.17 -5.71
N GLY A 66 4.37 11.31 -5.20
CA GLY A 66 5.21 10.15 -4.83
C GLY A 66 4.75 9.44 -3.54
N SER A 67 4.02 10.15 -2.69
CA SER A 67 3.53 9.69 -1.39
C SER A 67 2.17 10.26 -1.06
N VAL A 68 1.47 9.60 -0.14
CA VAL A 68 0.14 9.96 0.36
C VAL A 68 0.09 9.77 1.86
N VAL A 69 -0.87 10.42 2.50
CA VAL A 69 -1.24 10.18 3.90
C VAL A 69 -2.69 9.73 3.95
N VAL A 70 -2.94 8.61 4.62
CA VAL A 70 -4.29 8.07 4.87
C VAL A 70 -4.67 8.46 6.29
N ASN A 71 -5.66 9.34 6.42
CA ASN A 71 -6.18 9.85 7.69
C ASN A 71 -7.45 9.07 8.02
N PHE A 72 -7.43 8.30 9.10
CA PHE A 72 -8.59 7.53 9.56
C PHE A 72 -9.52 8.44 10.33
N LEU A 73 -10.82 8.37 10.04
CA LEU A 73 -11.80 9.26 10.63
C LEU A 73 -12.65 8.57 11.70
N ASP A 74 -12.93 9.33 12.74
CA ASP A 74 -13.83 9.00 13.84
C ASP A 74 -15.26 9.48 13.58
N ALA A 75 -16.24 8.93 14.32
CA ALA A 75 -17.67 9.16 14.10
C ALA A 75 -18.06 10.66 14.06
N ASP A 76 -17.41 11.48 14.87
CA ASP A 76 -17.68 12.92 14.97
C ASP A 76 -17.13 13.71 13.76
N GLN A 77 -16.32 13.08 12.91
CA GLN A 77 -15.64 13.69 11.77
C GLN A 77 -16.36 13.50 10.43
N HIS A 78 -17.66 13.15 10.45
CA HIS A 78 -18.50 13.06 9.24
C HIS A 78 -18.53 14.38 8.43
N HIS A 79 -18.39 15.52 9.09
CA HIS A 79 -18.32 16.83 8.45
C HIS A 79 -17.03 16.99 7.61
N ILE A 80 -15.89 16.47 8.10
CA ILE A 80 -14.63 16.41 7.35
C ILE A 80 -14.77 15.48 6.15
N ALA A 81 -15.32 14.28 6.36
CA ALA A 81 -15.58 13.33 5.28
C ALA A 81 -16.46 13.93 4.17
N THR A 82 -17.50 14.68 4.54
CA THR A 82 -18.38 15.36 3.57
C THR A 82 -17.63 16.43 2.79
N ARG A 83 -16.82 17.25 3.48
CA ARG A 83 -16.04 18.31 2.85
C ARG A 83 -15.06 17.75 1.83
N PHE A 84 -14.32 16.70 2.18
CA PHE A 84 -13.34 16.08 1.29
C PHE A 84 -13.97 15.25 0.15
N ALA A 85 -15.25 14.90 0.24
CA ALA A 85 -16.02 14.31 -0.86
C ALA A 85 -16.59 15.36 -1.83
N THR A 86 -16.73 16.61 -1.39
CA THR A 86 -17.37 17.69 -2.15
C THR A 86 -16.44 18.24 -3.23
N SER A 87 -16.94 18.40 -4.46
CA SER A 87 -16.23 19.00 -5.58
C SER A 87 -16.41 20.53 -5.62
N GLY A 88 -15.48 21.25 -6.25
CA GLY A 88 -15.61 22.69 -6.48
C GLY A 88 -15.35 23.60 -5.27
N ILE A 89 -14.89 23.05 -4.14
CA ILE A 89 -14.55 23.82 -2.93
C ILE A 89 -13.07 23.69 -2.56
N ASP A 90 -12.57 24.65 -1.78
CA ASP A 90 -11.29 24.51 -1.10
C ASP A 90 -11.44 23.65 0.18
N ARG A 91 -11.04 22.39 0.06
CA ARG A 91 -11.13 21.39 1.13
C ARG A 91 -10.19 21.68 2.31
N PHE A 92 -9.12 22.44 2.09
CA PHE A 92 -8.08 22.75 3.08
C PHE A 92 -8.20 24.15 3.67
N ALA A 93 -9.06 25.01 3.12
CA ALA A 93 -9.44 26.25 3.76
C ALA A 93 -10.14 26.00 5.11
N ALA A 94 -10.22 27.05 5.94
CA ALA A 94 -10.96 27.01 7.19
C ALA A 94 -12.38 26.44 7.01
N PRO A 95 -12.89 25.65 7.98
CA PRO A 95 -12.30 25.38 9.30
C PRO A 95 -11.42 24.12 9.35
N THR A 96 -10.97 23.57 8.22
CA THR A 96 -10.16 22.34 8.24
C THR A 96 -8.82 22.60 8.91
N ALA A 97 -8.57 21.92 10.04
CA ALA A 97 -7.28 21.90 10.72
C ALA A 97 -6.37 20.85 10.08
N TRP A 98 -5.21 21.29 9.61
CA TRP A 98 -4.22 20.43 8.98
C TRP A 98 -2.84 21.07 9.06
N SER A 99 -1.84 20.22 9.03
CA SER A 99 -0.43 20.58 9.01
C SER A 99 0.31 19.75 7.96
N ARG A 100 1.64 19.91 7.90
CA ARG A 100 2.49 19.07 7.06
C ARG A 100 3.36 18.20 7.94
N LEU A 101 3.49 16.93 7.54
CA LEU A 101 4.54 16.07 8.07
C LEU A 101 5.91 16.65 7.72
N ALA A 102 6.95 16.21 8.43
CA ALA A 102 8.33 16.62 8.14
C ALA A 102 8.76 16.32 6.69
N SER A 103 8.14 15.30 6.07
CA SER A 103 8.32 14.93 4.67
C SER A 103 7.48 15.75 3.67
N GLY A 104 6.61 16.65 4.16
CA GLY A 104 5.89 17.65 3.37
C GLY A 104 4.46 17.30 2.97
N GLU A 105 4.02 16.06 3.17
CA GLU A 105 2.65 15.63 2.91
C GLU A 105 1.65 16.30 3.87
N PRO A 106 0.46 16.73 3.40
CA PRO A 106 -0.57 17.26 4.27
C PRO A 106 -1.17 16.15 5.14
N VAL A 107 -1.38 16.43 6.42
CA VAL A 107 -2.01 15.54 7.41
C VAL A 107 -3.09 16.30 8.16
N LEU A 108 -4.19 15.64 8.49
CA LEU A 108 -5.27 16.25 9.27
C LEU A 108 -4.90 16.20 10.76
N ASP A 109 -4.94 17.35 11.43
CA ASP A 109 -4.49 17.44 12.82
C ASP A 109 -5.44 16.72 13.78
N ASP A 110 -6.73 16.76 13.49
CA ASP A 110 -7.78 16.14 14.31
C ASP A 110 -7.98 14.64 14.00
N ALA A 111 -7.26 14.07 13.02
CA ALA A 111 -7.43 12.66 12.71
C ALA A 111 -6.81 11.76 13.80
N PRO A 112 -7.56 10.81 14.38
CA PRO A 112 -7.09 9.96 15.49
C PRO A 112 -5.90 9.09 15.12
N SER A 113 -5.74 8.74 13.84
CA SER A 113 -4.58 8.01 13.35
C SER A 113 -4.36 8.26 11.86
N HIS A 114 -3.11 8.11 11.44
CA HIS A 114 -2.75 8.20 10.03
C HIS A 114 -1.61 7.26 9.64
N LEU A 115 -1.59 6.91 8.36
CA LEU A 115 -0.50 6.17 7.72
C LEU A 115 0.10 7.03 6.62
N ARG A 116 1.42 7.17 6.62
CA ARG A 116 2.16 7.71 5.46
C ARG A 116 2.61 6.57 4.59
N ALA A 117 2.32 6.67 3.29
CA ALA A 117 2.64 5.61 2.34
C ALA A 117 3.29 6.17 1.07
N GLN A 118 4.28 5.46 0.55
CA GLN A 118 4.91 5.74 -0.74
C GLN A 118 4.15 4.99 -1.84
N VAL A 119 3.75 5.69 -2.89
CA VAL A 119 3.03 5.08 -4.01
C VAL A 119 3.98 4.17 -4.78
N THR A 120 3.58 2.91 -4.97
CA THR A 120 4.36 1.91 -5.71
C THR A 120 3.75 1.62 -7.08
N HIS A 121 2.42 1.58 -7.18
CA HIS A 121 1.73 1.28 -8.44
C HIS A 121 0.49 2.14 -8.62
N ARG A 122 0.15 2.37 -9.90
CA ARG A 122 -1.09 2.97 -10.36
C ARG A 122 -1.63 2.08 -11.48
N LEU A 123 -2.81 1.51 -11.26
CA LEU A 123 -3.41 0.52 -12.16
C LEU A 123 -4.73 1.10 -12.68
N PRO A 124 -4.79 1.57 -13.93
CA PRO A 124 -6.05 2.01 -14.54
C PRO A 124 -7.02 0.82 -14.64
N VAL A 125 -8.22 0.99 -14.10
CA VAL A 125 -9.30 -0.02 -14.07
C VAL A 125 -10.64 0.67 -14.31
N GLY A 126 -11.14 0.57 -15.54
CA GLY A 126 -12.37 1.25 -15.95
C GLY A 126 -12.20 2.77 -15.93
N ASP A 127 -13.02 3.46 -15.14
CA ASP A 127 -13.02 4.91 -14.93
C ASP A 127 -12.29 5.35 -13.64
N HIS A 128 -11.59 4.41 -13.00
CA HIS A 128 -10.80 4.62 -11.78
C HIS A 128 -9.37 4.14 -11.95
N VAL A 129 -8.48 4.64 -11.10
CA VAL A 129 -7.13 4.12 -10.93
C VAL A 129 -7.02 3.53 -9.52
N ILE A 130 -6.60 2.27 -9.44
CA ILE A 130 -6.19 1.65 -8.18
C ILE A 130 -4.76 2.10 -7.89
N VAL A 131 -4.59 2.80 -6.78
CA VAL A 131 -3.29 3.19 -6.24
C VAL A 131 -2.89 2.15 -5.20
N VAL A 132 -1.69 1.59 -5.35
CA VAL A 132 -1.08 0.72 -4.34
C VAL A 132 0.10 1.47 -3.73
N ALA A 133 0.20 1.46 -2.40
CA ALA A 133 1.22 2.19 -1.67
C ALA A 133 1.80 1.37 -0.52
N ARG A 134 3.11 1.50 -0.30
CA ARG A 134 3.83 0.91 0.83
C ARG A 134 3.79 1.85 2.01
N VAL A 135 3.31 1.36 3.15
CA VAL A 135 3.34 2.11 4.40
C VAL A 135 4.78 2.23 4.87
N ILE A 136 5.19 3.47 5.19
CA ILE A 136 6.55 3.81 5.60
C ILE A 136 6.60 4.56 6.93
N ASP A 137 5.45 5.06 7.40
CA ASP A 137 5.32 5.67 8.71
C ASP A 137 3.86 5.60 9.18
N ALA A 138 3.64 5.63 10.49
CA ALA A 138 2.33 5.52 11.12
C ALA A 138 2.29 6.28 12.43
N ALA A 139 1.17 6.94 12.72
CA ALA A 139 0.94 7.57 14.01
C ALA A 139 -0.50 7.36 14.47
N VAL A 140 -0.65 7.28 15.80
CA VAL A 140 -1.93 7.24 16.51
C VAL A 140 -1.88 8.33 17.57
N THR A 141 -2.93 9.13 17.68
CA THR A 141 -3.06 10.15 18.72
C THR A 141 -3.18 9.50 20.09
N ALA A 142 -2.72 10.19 21.14
CA ALA A 142 -2.81 9.69 22.52
C ALA A 142 -4.23 9.76 23.11
N ALA A 143 -5.16 10.45 22.44
CA ALA A 143 -6.53 10.54 22.87
C ALA A 143 -7.24 9.18 22.69
N PRO A 144 -8.22 8.83 23.54
CA PRO A 144 -9.01 7.63 23.32
C PRO A 144 -9.71 7.73 21.96
N ALA A 145 -9.48 6.77 21.07
CA ALA A 145 -10.20 6.70 19.81
C ALA A 145 -11.70 6.62 20.12
N THR A 146 -12.50 7.48 19.47
CA THR A 146 -13.94 7.27 19.45
C THR A 146 -14.27 6.12 18.50
N ALA A 147 -15.55 5.78 18.36
CA ALA A 147 -15.93 4.74 17.41
C ALA A 147 -15.66 5.22 15.96
N PRO A 148 -15.19 4.34 15.06
CA PRO A 148 -14.80 4.74 13.71
C PRO A 148 -15.98 5.26 12.89
N LEU A 149 -15.69 6.15 11.95
CA LEU A 149 -16.67 6.59 10.95
C LEU A 149 -16.89 5.49 9.91
N VAL A 150 -18.16 5.13 9.72
CA VAL A 150 -18.60 4.14 8.74
C VAL A 150 -19.52 4.81 7.71
N TYR A 151 -19.42 4.38 6.46
CA TYR A 151 -20.41 4.71 5.43
C TYR A 151 -21.18 3.45 5.06
N HIS A 152 -22.51 3.52 5.20
CA HIS A 152 -23.41 2.40 4.94
C HIS A 152 -24.76 2.91 4.43
N ALA A 153 -25.33 2.24 3.43
CA ALA A 153 -26.63 2.58 2.83
C ALA A 153 -26.80 4.02 2.31
N GLY A 154 -25.70 4.77 2.12
CA GLY A 154 -25.73 6.17 1.70
C GLY A 154 -25.72 7.18 2.84
N ALA A 155 -25.45 6.75 4.07
CA ALA A 155 -25.37 7.59 5.26
C ALA A 155 -24.08 7.31 6.05
N TYR A 156 -23.66 8.31 6.82
CA TYR A 156 -22.62 8.14 7.83
C TYR A 156 -23.22 7.49 9.09
N SER A 157 -22.49 6.53 9.63
CA SER A 157 -22.83 5.75 10.82
C SER A 157 -21.58 5.51 11.65
N THR A 158 -21.76 4.87 12.80
CA THR A 158 -20.65 4.32 13.59
C THR A 158 -20.95 2.89 14.01
N VAL A 159 -19.97 2.20 14.55
CA VAL A 159 -20.11 0.83 15.05
C VAL A 159 -20.30 0.83 16.55
N ALA A 160 -21.26 0.04 17.02
CA ALA A 160 -21.30 -0.40 18.40
C ALA A 160 -20.68 -1.81 18.48
N PRO A 161 -19.96 -2.15 19.55
CA PRO A 161 -19.51 -3.53 19.75
C PRO A 161 -20.71 -4.46 19.73
N ALA A 162 -20.71 -5.45 18.81
CA ALA A 162 -21.82 -6.39 18.63
C ALA A 162 -22.00 -7.32 19.85
N SER A 163 -20.93 -7.54 20.60
CA SER A 163 -20.90 -8.19 21.90
C SER A 163 -19.69 -7.66 22.67
N ALA A 164 -19.66 -7.81 24.00
CA ALA A 164 -18.40 -7.73 24.73
C ALA A 164 -17.41 -8.70 24.05
N ALA A 165 -16.18 -8.25 23.83
CA ALA A 165 -15.16 -9.06 23.17
C ALA A 165 -15.05 -10.40 23.91
N GLY A 166 -15.48 -11.49 23.27
CA GLY A 166 -14.90 -12.78 23.60
C GLY A 166 -13.43 -12.65 23.27
N GLU A 167 -12.57 -12.99 24.22
CA GLU A 167 -11.13 -13.09 23.98
C GLU A 167 -10.93 -14.00 22.76
N PHE A 168 -10.63 -13.40 21.60
CA PHE A 168 -9.94 -14.13 20.56
C PHE A 168 -8.55 -14.39 21.14
N GLY A 169 -8.43 -15.51 21.85
CA GLY A 169 -7.21 -15.90 22.50
C GLY A 169 -6.05 -15.80 21.52
N ASP A 170 -5.00 -15.10 21.95
CA ASP A 170 -3.65 -15.26 21.43
C ASP A 170 -3.21 -16.70 21.73
N ALA A 171 -3.81 -17.66 21.03
CA ALA A 171 -3.26 -19.00 20.95
C ALA A 171 -2.03 -18.88 20.07
N GLY A 172 -0.90 -18.63 20.73
CA GLY A 172 0.42 -18.52 20.14
C GLY A 172 0.56 -19.48 18.96
N ARG A 173 0.45 -18.93 17.75
CA ARG A 173 0.87 -19.62 16.55
C ARG A 173 2.39 -19.53 16.59
N THR A 174 3.01 -20.49 17.27
CA THR A 174 4.40 -20.87 16.98
C THR A 174 4.42 -21.21 15.50
N VAL A 175 4.87 -20.25 14.68
CA VAL A 175 5.22 -20.49 13.29
C VAL A 175 6.33 -21.54 13.34
N ARG A 176 5.96 -22.82 13.17
CA ARG A 176 6.94 -23.84 12.85
C ARG A 176 7.56 -23.38 11.54
N ARG A 177 8.84 -23.02 11.60
CA ARG A 177 9.70 -22.89 10.41
C ARG A 177 9.58 -24.23 9.68
N VAL A 178 8.78 -24.24 8.62
CA VAL A 178 8.79 -25.32 7.64
C VAL A 178 10.08 -25.08 6.86
N GLU A 179 11.09 -25.92 7.12
CA GLU A 179 12.23 -25.99 6.21
C GLU A 179 11.69 -26.37 4.82
N PRO A 180 12.22 -25.81 3.74
CA PRO A 180 11.76 -26.16 2.41
C PRO A 180 12.08 -27.64 2.18
N GLU A 181 11.06 -28.50 2.26
CA GLU A 181 11.16 -29.83 1.70
C GLU A 181 11.38 -29.65 0.20
N ALA A 182 12.54 -30.09 -0.27
CA ALA A 182 12.86 -30.17 -1.67
C ALA A 182 11.88 -31.14 -2.32
N HIS A 183 10.77 -30.62 -2.86
CA HIS A 183 9.97 -31.37 -3.81
C HIS A 183 10.80 -31.54 -5.10
N PRO A 184 11.08 -32.78 -5.53
CA PRO A 184 11.65 -33.01 -6.85
C PRO A 184 10.73 -32.36 -7.88
N LEU A 185 11.30 -31.56 -8.76
CA LEU A 185 10.59 -31.04 -9.93
C LEU A 185 10.07 -32.25 -10.71
N GLU A 186 8.77 -32.51 -10.63
CA GLU A 186 8.12 -33.44 -11.53
C GLU A 186 8.15 -32.75 -12.90
N ASN A 187 8.98 -33.28 -13.80
CA ASN A 187 9.15 -32.74 -15.14
C ASN A 187 7.78 -32.75 -15.84
N GLY A 188 7.20 -31.56 -16.02
CA GLY A 188 6.05 -31.37 -16.89
C GLY A 188 6.37 -31.85 -18.31
N PRO A 189 5.35 -32.26 -19.09
CA PRO A 189 5.58 -32.79 -20.44
C PRO A 189 6.34 -31.78 -21.32
N PRO A 190 7.22 -32.24 -22.22
CA PRO A 190 8.04 -31.34 -23.02
C PRO A 190 7.18 -30.43 -23.90
N ALA A 191 7.66 -29.20 -24.08
CA ALA A 191 7.06 -28.22 -24.97
C ALA A 191 6.99 -28.77 -26.41
N ARG A 192 5.83 -28.61 -27.05
CA ARG A 192 5.62 -28.99 -28.46
C ARG A 192 5.88 -27.77 -29.35
N ASP A 193 6.67 -27.95 -30.41
CA ASP A 193 6.80 -26.96 -31.47
C ASP A 193 5.47 -26.86 -32.27
N VAL A 194 5.26 -25.75 -32.99
CA VAL A 194 4.05 -25.36 -33.73
C VAL A 194 3.66 -26.38 -34.84
N ALA A 195 4.54 -27.34 -35.17
CA ALA A 195 4.27 -28.47 -36.05
C ALA A 195 4.06 -29.84 -35.34
N GLY A 196 3.97 -29.88 -34.01
CA GLY A 196 3.49 -31.04 -33.24
C GLY A 196 4.46 -32.22 -33.07
N ARG A 197 5.77 -32.05 -33.31
CA ARG A 197 6.78 -33.08 -32.97
C ARG A 197 7.57 -32.69 -31.72
N ILE A 198 7.94 -33.70 -30.93
CA ILE A 198 8.72 -33.57 -29.70
C ILE A 198 10.20 -33.42 -30.06
N GLU A 199 10.85 -32.36 -29.58
CA GLU A 199 12.31 -32.19 -29.71
C GLU A 199 13.06 -33.14 -28.74
N PRO A 200 14.14 -33.80 -29.18
CA PRO A 200 14.95 -34.63 -28.29
C PRO A 200 15.81 -33.79 -27.33
N GLU A 201 15.78 -34.17 -26.06
CA GLU A 201 16.47 -33.52 -24.95
C GLU A 201 18.01 -33.67 -25.03
N PRO A 202 18.80 -32.63 -24.76
CA PRO A 202 20.26 -32.70 -24.78
C PRO A 202 20.83 -33.48 -23.57
N GLN A 203 21.76 -34.39 -23.84
CA GLN A 203 22.34 -35.32 -22.86
C GLN A 203 23.42 -34.66 -21.97
N PRO A 204 23.42 -34.87 -20.64
CA PRO A 204 24.40 -34.27 -19.74
C PRO A 204 25.79 -34.95 -19.84
N PRO A 205 26.89 -34.21 -19.58
CA PRO A 205 28.24 -34.76 -19.65
C PRO A 205 28.55 -35.72 -18.49
N GLY A 206 29.28 -36.81 -18.79
CA GLY A 206 29.65 -37.86 -17.83
C GLY A 206 30.69 -37.44 -16.77
N PRO A 207 30.86 -38.23 -15.70
CA PRO A 207 31.58 -37.79 -14.50
C PRO A 207 33.11 -37.83 -14.68
N GLY A 208 33.75 -36.67 -14.59
CA GLY A 208 35.20 -36.51 -14.50
C GLY A 208 35.69 -36.65 -13.05
N GLY A 209 36.78 -37.40 -12.86
CA GLY A 209 37.35 -37.80 -11.57
C GLY A 209 37.96 -36.68 -10.72
N ARG A 210 38.01 -36.94 -9.41
CA ARG A 210 38.63 -36.08 -8.38
C ARG A 210 40.17 -36.19 -8.39
N PRO A 211 40.89 -35.11 -8.06
CA PRO A 211 42.15 -35.21 -7.34
C PRO A 211 42.06 -34.64 -5.91
N GLY A 212 42.87 -35.22 -5.03
CA GLY A 212 43.01 -34.91 -3.61
C GLY A 212 43.85 -33.67 -3.29
N PRO A 213 44.22 -33.47 -2.01
CA PRO A 213 44.23 -32.16 -1.37
C PRO A 213 45.63 -31.54 -1.25
N ASP A 214 45.71 -30.21 -1.16
CA ASP A 214 46.88 -29.54 -0.59
C ASP A 214 46.55 -28.26 0.21
N ARG A 215 46.88 -28.38 1.50
CA ARG A 215 47.43 -27.46 2.50
C ARG A 215 47.29 -25.93 2.34
N GLU A 216 46.60 -25.35 3.34
CA GLU A 216 47.17 -24.46 4.37
C GLU A 216 47.99 -23.23 3.93
N ARG A 217 47.44 -22.02 4.13
CA ARG A 217 48.11 -20.96 4.91
C ARG A 217 47.21 -19.77 5.23
N ALA A 218 47.47 -19.22 6.41
CA ALA A 218 46.79 -18.14 7.07
C ALA A 218 47.35 -16.74 6.73
N HIS A 219 46.55 -15.74 7.10
CA HIS A 219 46.94 -14.53 7.84
C HIS A 219 47.00 -13.15 7.13
N ARG A 220 46.12 -12.29 7.65
CA ARG A 220 46.15 -10.83 7.92
C ARG A 220 45.60 -9.80 6.92
N PRO A 221 44.96 -8.73 7.45
CA PRO A 221 44.32 -7.67 6.67
C PRO A 221 45.27 -6.49 6.40
N GLY A 222 45.12 -5.88 5.23
CA GLY A 222 45.81 -4.66 4.80
C GLY A 222 44.88 -3.44 4.79
N ALA A 223 45.48 -2.28 5.01
CA ALA A 223 44.91 -0.96 5.24
C ALA A 223 44.61 -0.14 3.96
N VAL A 224 43.65 0.79 4.08
CA VAL A 224 43.60 2.20 3.59
C VAL A 224 43.66 2.55 2.08
N ALA A 225 42.93 3.64 1.74
CA ALA A 225 42.95 4.53 0.55
C ALA A 225 41.98 4.17 -0.60
N ALA A 226 41.33 5.07 -1.37
CA ALA A 226 41.11 6.52 -1.37
C ALA A 226 40.17 6.88 -2.56
N ALA A 227 39.53 8.07 -2.52
CA ALA A 227 39.06 8.93 -3.64
C ALA A 227 37.90 8.41 -4.54
N ALA A 228 37.04 9.21 -5.19
CA ALA A 228 37.18 10.58 -5.68
C ALA A 228 35.81 11.25 -6.01
N SER A 229 35.91 12.54 -6.39
CA SER A 229 34.95 13.43 -7.09
C SER A 229 34.06 14.30 -6.20
N GLY A 230 33.98 15.62 -6.37
CA GLY A 230 34.58 16.54 -7.34
C GLY A 230 33.98 17.92 -7.09
N ALA A 231 34.82 18.96 -7.12
CA ALA A 231 34.50 20.35 -6.82
C ALA A 231 33.55 20.99 -7.85
N VAL A 232 32.72 21.94 -7.42
CA VAL A 232 32.52 23.20 -8.16
C VAL A 232 32.26 24.34 -7.15
N HIS A 233 33.14 25.33 -7.17
CA HIS A 233 32.93 26.67 -6.63
C HIS A 233 33.06 27.59 -7.85
N HIS A 234 32.03 28.39 -8.16
CA HIS A 234 32.27 29.75 -8.65
C HIS A 234 31.02 30.62 -8.46
N ASP A 235 31.27 31.63 -7.65
CA ASP A 235 30.46 32.81 -7.34
C ASP A 235 30.45 33.77 -8.53
N GLN A 236 29.27 34.39 -8.78
CA GLN A 236 29.05 35.82 -9.02
C GLN A 236 27.61 36.16 -8.68
#